data_AF-A0A935HSJ3-F1
#
_entry.id   AF-A0A935HSJ3-F1
#
_cell.length_a   1.000
_cell.length_b   1.000
_cell.length_c   1.000
_cell.angle_alpha   90.00
_cell.angle_beta   90.00
_cell.angle_gamma   90.00
#
_symmetry.space_group_name_H-M   'P 1'
#
loop_
_entity.id
_entity.type
_entity.pdbx_description
1 polymer ?
#
loop_
_entity_poly.entity_id
_entity_poly.type
_entity_poly.pdbx_seq_one_letter_code
_entity_poly.pdbx_strand_id
1 'polypeptide(L)'
;MAKTRKFVLDKFDVKALNPNIAKAFDEASVDTLIFIAIKHKSEDNSLNIFDFNSSKTLLSKNSIYQNRFLENDNLVFDVEVDESVLPILKKSEVTAIFLKINLKLLEE
;
A
#
# COMPACT_ATOMS: atom_id res chain seq x y z
N MET A 1 6.65 14.78 0.65
CA MET A 1 6.17 13.55 -0.03
C MET A 1 4.66 13.36 0.00
N ALA A 2 3.96 13.62 1.12
CA ALA A 2 2.49 13.45 1.17
C ALA A 2 1.71 14.25 0.11
N LYS A 3 2.10 15.51 -0.18
CA LYS A 3 1.45 16.33 -1.23
C LYS A 3 1.53 15.69 -2.63
N THR A 4 2.68 15.11 -2.98
CA THR A 4 2.87 14.41 -4.27
C THR A 4 2.01 13.16 -4.33
N ARG A 5 2.00 12.35 -3.26
CA ARG A 5 1.14 11.15 -3.19
C ARG A 5 -0.33 11.50 -3.29
N LYS A 6 -0.77 12.55 -2.58
CA LYS A 6 -2.12 13.09 -2.69
C LYS A 6 -2.45 13.50 -4.13
N PHE A 7 -1.56 14.23 -4.79
CA PHE A 7 -1.75 14.62 -6.19
C PHE A 7 -1.92 13.40 -7.11
N VAL A 8 -1.10 12.36 -6.92
CA VAL A 8 -1.23 11.11 -7.69
C VAL A 8 -2.60 10.49 -7.46
N LEU A 9 -3.00 10.29 -6.20
CA LEU A 9 -4.30 9.68 -5.84
C LEU A 9 -5.52 10.51 -6.25
N ASP A 10 -5.38 11.84 -6.31
CA ASP A 10 -6.46 12.75 -6.67
C ASP A 10 -6.62 12.90 -8.19
N LYS A 11 -5.54 12.74 -8.96
CA LYS A 11 -5.53 13.03 -10.41
C LYS A 11 -5.41 11.82 -11.31
N PHE A 12 -4.93 10.70 -10.78
CA PHE A 12 -4.67 9.49 -11.53
C PHE A 12 -5.39 8.31 -10.94
N ASP A 13 -5.68 7.38 -11.82
CA ASP A 13 -6.19 6.06 -11.51
C ASP A 13 -5.08 5.04 -11.70
N VAL A 14 -4.52 4.57 -10.59
CA VAL A 14 -3.45 3.59 -10.55
C VAL A 14 -4.08 2.22 -10.81
N LYS A 15 -3.77 1.63 -11.97
CA LYS A 15 -4.35 0.37 -12.43
C LYS A 15 -3.52 -0.85 -12.07
N ALA A 16 -2.21 -0.68 -12.07
CA ALA A 16 -1.27 -1.74 -11.78
C ALA A 16 -0.15 -1.19 -10.91
N LEU A 17 0.27 -1.99 -9.93
CA LEU A 17 1.42 -1.68 -9.10
C LEU A 17 2.21 -2.95 -8.85
N ASN A 18 3.53 -2.87 -9.04
CA ASN A 18 4.46 -3.90 -8.67
C ASN A 18 5.45 -3.34 -7.64
N PRO A 19 5.33 -3.76 -6.37
CA PRO A 19 6.18 -3.28 -5.30
C PRO A 19 7.51 -4.05 -5.27
N ASN A 20 8.48 -3.50 -4.54
CA ASN A 20 9.67 -4.21 -4.07
C ASN A 20 10.50 -4.90 -5.18
N ILE A 21 10.70 -4.21 -6.31
CA ILE A 21 11.57 -4.72 -7.38
C ILE A 21 13.01 -4.65 -6.90
N ALA A 22 13.52 -5.81 -6.49
CA ALA A 22 14.88 -5.96 -6.00
C ALA A 22 15.88 -5.76 -7.14
N LYS A 23 16.97 -5.02 -6.86
CA LYS A 23 18.08 -4.80 -7.80
C LYS A 23 17.62 -4.27 -9.17
N ALA A 24 16.63 -3.37 -9.17
CA ALA A 24 16.22 -2.70 -10.42
C ALA A 24 17.36 -1.86 -11.03
N PHE A 25 18.34 -1.45 -10.22
CA PHE A 25 19.52 -0.72 -10.63
C PHE A 25 20.77 -1.39 -10.07
N ASP A 26 21.78 -1.60 -10.92
CA ASP A 26 23.04 -2.25 -10.51
C ASP A 26 23.87 -1.38 -9.55
N GLU A 27 23.72 -0.06 -9.66
CA GLU A 27 24.52 0.93 -8.94
C GLU A 27 23.88 1.40 -7.63
N ALA A 28 22.61 1.06 -7.37
CA ALA A 28 21.86 1.57 -6.23
C ALA A 28 21.11 0.47 -5.48
N SER A 29 21.40 0.34 -4.18
CA SER A 29 20.65 -0.52 -3.26
C SER A 29 19.43 0.22 -2.71
N VAL A 30 18.47 0.53 -3.59
CA VAL A 30 17.21 1.17 -3.22
C VAL A 30 16.04 0.27 -3.55
N ASP A 31 15.04 0.26 -2.67
CA ASP A 31 13.77 -0.38 -2.95
C ASP A 31 13.04 0.40 -4.04
N THR A 32 12.51 -0.33 -5.02
CA THR A 32 11.84 0.29 -6.18
C THR A 32 10.47 -0.29 -6.41
N LEU A 33 9.63 0.54 -7.00
CA LEU A 33 8.22 0.31 -7.24
C LEU A 33 7.95 0.80 -8.66
N ILE A 34 7.19 0.04 -9.42
CA ILE A 34 6.65 0.49 -10.71
C ILE A 34 5.15 0.48 -10.62
N PHE A 35 4.51 1.54 -11.11
CA PHE A 35 3.06 1.59 -11.24
C PHE A 35 2.65 2.13 -12.59
N ILE A 36 1.49 1.68 -13.06
CA ILE A 36 0.84 2.17 -14.27
C ILE A 36 -0.40 2.91 -13.82
N ALA A 37 -0.49 4.16 -14.25
CA ALA A 37 -1.64 5.01 -13.93
C ALA A 37 -2.19 5.66 -15.19
N ILE A 38 -3.51 5.77 -15.25
CA ILE A 38 -4.23 6.44 -16.33
C ILE A 38 -4.63 7.82 -15.81
N LYS A 39 -4.51 8.82 -16.69
CA LYS A 39 -5.06 10.15 -16.43
C LYS A 39 -6.57 10.02 -16.45
N HIS A 40 -7.27 10.55 -15.45
CA HIS A 40 -8.71 10.38 -15.14
C HIS A 40 -9.01 9.25 -14.15
N LYS A 41 -9.88 9.54 -13.18
CA LYS A 41 -10.41 8.56 -12.23
C LYS A 41 -11.46 7.69 -12.91
N SER A 42 -11.31 6.36 -12.85
CA SER A 42 -12.43 5.45 -13.11
C SER A 42 -13.28 5.24 -11.86
N GLU A 43 -14.52 4.79 -12.08
CA GLU A 43 -15.45 4.44 -11.01
C GLU A 43 -15.07 3.14 -10.29
N ASP A 44 -14.40 2.22 -10.98
CA ASP A 44 -14.02 0.91 -10.46
C ASP A 44 -13.01 1.01 -9.31
N ASN A 45 -12.12 2.03 -9.35
CA ASN A 45 -11.16 2.33 -8.28
C ASN A 45 -10.30 1.12 -7.84
N SER A 46 -10.26 0.07 -8.68
CA SER A 46 -9.50 -1.14 -8.47
C SER A 46 -8.06 -0.94 -8.90
N LEU A 47 -7.15 -1.45 -8.07
CA LEU A 47 -5.71 -1.48 -8.28
C LEU A 47 -5.25 -2.93 -8.21
N ASN A 48 -4.69 -3.43 -9.30
CA ASN A 48 -4.12 -4.77 -9.33
C ASN A 48 -2.64 -4.75 -8.92
N ILE A 49 -2.30 -5.62 -7.99
CA ILE A 49 -0.94 -5.78 -7.49
C ILE A 49 -0.31 -6.98 -8.16
N PHE A 50 0.88 -6.76 -8.72
CA PHE A 50 1.64 -7.79 -9.39
C PHE A 50 2.97 -8.05 -8.68
N ASP A 51 3.50 -9.24 -8.88
CA ASP A 51 4.83 -9.64 -8.43
C ASP A 51 5.61 -10.29 -9.58
N PHE A 52 6.93 -10.23 -9.52
CA PHE A 52 7.80 -10.97 -10.43
C PHE A 52 8.33 -12.21 -9.72
N ASN A 53 8.01 -13.39 -10.24
CA ASN A 53 8.59 -14.62 -9.71
C ASN A 53 10.07 -14.78 -10.10
N SER A 54 10.73 -15.82 -9.58
CA SER A 54 12.13 -16.13 -9.89
C SER A 54 12.43 -16.33 -11.38
N SER A 55 11.40 -16.64 -12.18
CA SER A 55 11.48 -16.77 -13.64
C SER A 55 11.14 -15.47 -14.38
N LYS A 56 11.08 -14.33 -13.68
CA LYS A 56 10.71 -13.00 -14.22
C LYS A 56 9.33 -12.96 -14.88
N THR A 57 8.46 -13.91 -14.54
CA THR A 57 7.08 -13.93 -15.01
C THR A 57 6.22 -13.09 -14.08
N LEU A 58 5.32 -12.30 -14.67
CA LEU A 58 4.37 -11.47 -13.94
C LEU A 58 3.29 -12.35 -13.32
N LEU A 59 3.13 -12.28 -12.01
CA LEU A 59 2.07 -12.95 -11.25
C LEU A 59 1.11 -11.90 -10.69
N SER A 60 -0.20 -12.14 -10.85
CA SER A 60 -1.21 -11.35 -10.15
C SER A 60 -1.26 -11.80 -8.69
N LYS A 61 -1.04 -10.89 -7.75
CA LYS A 61 -1.01 -11.16 -6.31
C LYS A 61 -2.37 -10.95 -5.68
N ASN A 62 -2.93 -9.76 -5.85
CA ASN A 62 -4.22 -9.36 -5.29
C ASN A 62 -4.76 -8.11 -5.98
N SER A 63 -6.00 -7.75 -5.68
CA SER A 63 -6.64 -6.51 -6.12
C SER A 63 -7.14 -5.75 -4.89
N ILE A 64 -6.91 -4.45 -4.85
CA ILE A 64 -7.26 -3.58 -3.72
C ILE A 64 -7.91 -2.29 -4.20
N TYR A 65 -8.58 -1.56 -3.30
CA TYR A 65 -9.21 -0.30 -3.65
C TYR A 65 -8.26 0.87 -3.45
N GLN A 66 -7.95 1.64 -4.51
CA GLN A 66 -7.01 2.77 -4.42
C GLN A 66 -7.43 3.81 -3.37
N ASN A 67 -8.73 4.10 -3.25
CA ASN A 67 -9.24 5.06 -2.26
C ASN A 67 -8.82 4.76 -0.81
N ARG A 68 -8.47 3.52 -0.44
CA ARG A 68 -7.98 3.21 0.92
C ARG A 68 -6.71 3.98 1.29
N PHE A 69 -5.91 4.36 0.29
CA PHE A 69 -4.70 5.16 0.50
C PHE A 69 -5.02 6.62 0.83
N LEU A 70 -6.25 7.08 0.61
CA LEU A 70 -6.68 8.41 1.06
C LEU A 70 -7.02 8.42 2.55
N GLU A 71 -7.29 7.25 3.12
CA GLU A 71 -7.75 7.07 4.50
C GLU A 71 -6.64 6.61 5.46
N ASN A 72 -5.49 6.19 4.92
CA ASN A 72 -4.38 5.70 5.72
C ASN A 72 -3.37 6.79 6.10
N ASP A 73 -2.59 6.50 7.14
CA ASP A 73 -1.56 7.40 7.64
C ASP A 73 -0.54 7.73 6.54
N ASN A 74 -0.34 9.02 6.28
CA ASN A 74 0.64 9.56 5.33
C ASN A 74 0.45 9.21 3.85
N LEU A 75 -0.72 8.68 3.45
CA LEU A 75 -1.06 8.33 2.07
C LEU A 75 -0.09 7.29 1.50
N VAL A 76 0.21 6.24 2.27
CA VAL A 76 1.20 5.22 1.92
C VAL A 76 0.55 4.18 1.02
N PHE A 77 1.26 3.74 -0.03
CA PHE A 77 0.83 2.62 -0.88
C PHE A 77 1.14 1.29 -0.16
N ASP A 78 0.38 0.98 0.88
CA ASP A 78 0.45 -0.31 1.56
C ASP A 78 -0.35 -1.36 0.74
N VAL A 79 0.39 -2.11 -0.06
CA VAL A 79 -0.14 -3.06 -1.05
C VAL A 79 0.01 -4.51 -0.62
N GLU A 80 0.64 -4.77 0.53
CA GLU A 80 0.87 -6.14 1.02
C GLU A 80 -0.36 -6.75 1.67
N VAL A 81 -1.28 -5.89 2.12
CA VAL A 81 -2.49 -6.27 2.85
C VAL A 81 -3.70 -6.32 1.93
N ASP A 82 -4.23 -7.52 1.75
CA ASP A 82 -5.52 -7.76 1.10
C ASP A 82 -6.69 -7.09 1.86
N GLU A 83 -7.72 -6.67 1.13
CA GLU A 83 -8.94 -6.05 1.70
C GLU A 83 -9.61 -6.94 2.76
N SER A 84 -9.54 -8.26 2.61
CA SER A 84 -10.09 -9.23 3.56
C SER A 84 -9.37 -9.24 4.91
N VAL A 85 -8.08 -8.89 4.92
CA VAL A 85 -7.21 -8.94 6.12
C VAL A 85 -7.21 -7.59 6.85
N LEU A 86 -7.51 -6.49 6.15
CA LEU A 86 -7.58 -5.15 6.71
C LEU A 86 -8.40 -5.02 8.01
N PRO A 87 -9.63 -5.59 8.12
CA PRO A 87 -10.42 -5.48 9.34
C PRO A 87 -9.74 -6.15 10.55
N ILE A 88 -9.02 -7.24 10.32
CA ILE A 88 -8.31 -7.96 11.38
C ILE A 88 -7.13 -7.12 11.88
N LEU A 89 -6.37 -6.52 10.96
CA LEU A 89 -5.24 -5.64 11.30
C LEU A 89 -5.69 -4.38 12.04
N LYS A 90 -6.78 -3.74 11.58
CA LYS A 90 -7.34 -2.58 12.29
C LYS A 90 -7.75 -2.93 13.73
N LYS A 91 -8.26 -4.15 13.96
CA LYS A 91 -8.62 -4.61 15.31
C LYS A 91 -7.39 -4.88 16.20
N SER A 92 -6.31 -5.42 15.63
CA SER A 92 -5.09 -5.67 16.41
C SER A 92 -4.38 -4.38 16.80
N GLU A 93 -4.40 -3.34 15.96
CA GLU A 93 -3.88 -2.01 16.30
C GLU A 93 -4.61 -1.38 17.49
N VAL A 94 -5.95 -1.43 17.49
CA VAL A 94 -6.75 -0.94 18.62
C VAL A 94 -6.42 -1.69 19.91
N THR A 95 -6.21 -3.01 19.82
CA THR A 95 -5.84 -3.84 20.97
C THR A 95 -4.45 -3.47 21.49
N ALA A 96 -3.48 -3.26 20.59
CA ALA A 96 -2.12 -2.87 20.97
C ALA A 96 -2.09 -1.47 21.62
N ILE A 97 -2.89 -0.52 21.13
CA ILE A 97 -3.05 0.81 21.73
C ILE A 97 -3.66 0.68 23.12
N PHE A 98 -4.72 -0.12 23.27
CA PHE A 98 -5.38 -0.33 24.56
C PHE A 98 -4.42 -0.94 25.60
N LEU A 99 -3.59 -1.91 25.20
CA LEU A 99 -2.56 -2.49 26.06
C LEU A 99 -1.50 -1.45 26.46
N LYS A 100 -1.02 -0.61 25.52
CA LYS A 100 -0.08 0.47 25.83
C LYS A 100 -0.64 1.48 26.83
N ILE A 101 -1.91 1.86 26.70
CA ILE A 101 -2.55 2.81 27.62
C ILE A 101 -2.67 2.20 29.02
N ASN A 102 -3.13 0.95 29.13
CA ASN A 102 -3.27 0.29 30.43
C ASN A 102 -1.93 0.06 31.13
N LEU A 103 -0.87 -0.28 30.40
CA LEU A 103 0.47 -0.39 30.97
C LEU A 103 0.97 0.95 31.51
N LYS A 104 0.70 2.05 30.81
CA LYS A 104 1.12 3.39 31.22
C LYS A 104 0.37 3.91 32.46
N LEU A 105 -0.89 3.50 32.63
CA LEU A 105 -1.72 3.83 33.81
C LEU A 105 -1.35 2.99 35.04
N LEU A 106 -0.60 1.90 34.88
CA LEU A 106 -0.09 1.07 35.99
C LEU A 106 1.29 1.54 36.48
N GLU A 107 1.93 2.47 35.75
CA GLU A 107 3.23 3.06 36.08
C GLU A 107 3.12 4.43 36.78
N GLU A 108 1.89 4.96 36.95
CA GLU A 108 1.55 6.18 37.72
C GLU A 108 0.90 5.83 39.07
#